data_AF-A0A0X3AMS1-F1
#
_entry.id   AF-A0A0X3AMS1-F1
#
_cell.length_a   1.000
_cell.length_b   1.000
_cell.length_c   1.000
_cell.angle_alpha   90.00
_cell.angle_beta   90.00
_cell.angle_gamma   90.00
#
_symmetry.space_group_name_H-M   'P 1'
#
loop_
_entity.id
_entity.type
_entity.pdbx_description
1 polymer ?
#
loop_
_entity_poly.entity_id
_entity_poly.type
_entity_poly.pdbx_seq_one_letter_code
_entity_poly.pdbx_strand_id
1 'polypeptide(L)'
;MTINLKHAVISKLTLQFSGNKLREEKNIYAGDLFHLNEKEEEEMQPYFLSPFKKNLEYFQFTHYTKDINFNILYSLCKDIFEDTIDFVSFSDKVLDHLFERSNHPQIKNGEIF
;
A
#
# COMPACT_ATOMS: atom_id res chain seq x y z
N MET A 1 11.32 -14.37 13.62
CA MET A 1 11.60 -14.63 12.19
C MET A 1 12.44 -13.46 11.68
N THR A 2 13.35 -13.66 10.73
CA THR A 2 14.19 -12.58 10.17
C THR A 2 14.03 -12.59 8.66
N ILE A 3 13.59 -11.48 8.08
CA ILE A 3 13.39 -11.37 6.63
C ILE A 3 14.73 -11.04 5.97
N ASN A 4 15.13 -11.82 4.97
CA ASN A 4 16.33 -11.56 4.17
C ASN A 4 15.96 -10.80 2.90
N LEU A 5 16.39 -9.55 2.80
CA LEU A 5 16.06 -8.64 1.70
C LEU A 5 17.17 -8.54 0.64
N LYS A 6 18.22 -9.37 0.69
CA LYS A 6 19.41 -9.25 -0.19
C LYS A 6 19.07 -9.31 -1.69
N HIS A 7 18.01 -10.03 -2.05
CA HIS A 7 17.56 -10.22 -3.42
C HIS A 7 16.14 -9.69 -3.65
N ALA A 8 15.66 -8.80 -2.78
CA ALA A 8 14.37 -8.14 -2.97
C ALA A 8 14.46 -7.18 -4.17
N VAL A 9 13.39 -7.08 -4.95
CA VAL A 9 13.25 -6.19 -6.11
C VAL A 9 11.87 -5.55 -6.11
N ILE A 10 11.73 -4.37 -6.72
CA ILE A 10 10.43 -3.70 -6.84
C ILE A 10 9.88 -4.03 -8.22
N SER A 11 8.94 -4.97 -8.30
CA SER A 11 8.41 -5.46 -9.59
C SER A 11 7.32 -4.58 -10.20
N LYS A 12 6.53 -3.91 -9.35
CA LYS A 12 5.45 -3.01 -9.74
C LYS A 12 5.40 -1.84 -8.78
N LEU A 13 5.09 -0.66 -9.29
CA LEU A 13 4.92 0.56 -8.53
C LEU A 13 3.72 1.32 -9.08
N THR A 14 3.01 2.02 -8.20
CA THR A 14 1.98 2.99 -8.57
C THR A 14 2.27 4.28 -7.83
N LEU A 15 1.94 5.42 -8.44
CA LEU A 15 2.04 6.72 -7.79
C LEU A 15 0.63 7.26 -7.55
N GLN A 16 0.30 7.49 -6.29
CA GLN A 16 -1.00 7.97 -5.86
C GLN A 16 -0.87 9.08 -4.83
N PHE A 17 -1.97 9.79 -4.61
CA PHE A 17 -2.07 10.79 -3.55
C PHE A 17 -3.38 10.62 -2.78
N SER A 18 -3.28 10.42 -1.47
CA SER A 18 -4.46 10.39 -0.60
C SER A 18 -4.85 11.81 -0.24
N GLY A 19 -6.09 12.17 -0.55
CA GLY A 19 -6.69 13.41 -0.06
C GLY A 19 -7.05 13.33 1.43
N ASN A 20 -7.68 14.39 1.93
CA ASN A 20 -8.31 14.43 3.24
C ASN A 20 -9.82 14.66 3.10
N LYS A 21 -10.59 13.65 3.47
CA LYS A 21 -12.06 13.63 3.40
C LYS A 21 -12.73 14.78 4.18
N LEU A 22 -12.21 15.12 5.35
CA LEU A 22 -12.75 16.19 6.21
C LEU A 22 -12.47 17.59 5.67
N ARG A 23 -11.54 17.71 4.73
CA ARG A 23 -11.17 18.96 4.06
C ARG A 23 -11.68 19.03 2.61
N GLU A 24 -12.54 18.08 2.22
CA GLU A 24 -13.06 17.93 0.86
C GLU A 24 -11.98 17.76 -0.22
N GLU A 25 -10.79 17.32 0.18
CA GLU A 25 -9.68 17.00 -0.71
C GLU A 25 -9.88 15.57 -1.25
N LYS A 26 -9.73 15.39 -2.57
CA LYS A 26 -9.94 14.11 -3.24
C LYS A 26 -8.66 13.32 -3.39
N ASN A 27 -8.80 12.01 -3.57
CA ASN A 27 -7.71 11.14 -4.00
C ASN A 27 -7.28 11.45 -5.44
N ILE A 28 -6.00 11.20 -5.71
CA ILE A 28 -5.42 11.09 -7.05
C ILE A 28 -5.00 9.64 -7.23
N TYR A 29 -5.66 8.95 -8.16
CA TYR A 29 -5.49 7.52 -8.43
C TYR A 29 -4.34 7.26 -9.39
N ALA A 30 -3.85 6.02 -9.38
CA ALA A 30 -2.84 5.58 -10.32
C ALA A 30 -3.52 5.31 -11.66
N GLY A 31 -3.21 6.13 -12.67
CA GLY A 31 -3.73 5.88 -14.01
C GLY A 31 -3.13 4.63 -14.67
N ASP A 32 -1.90 4.28 -14.30
CA ASP A 32 -1.15 3.12 -14.80
C ASP A 32 -0.01 2.79 -13.81
N LEU A 33 0.73 1.71 -14.10
CA LEU A 33 1.99 1.40 -13.43
C LEU A 33 3.03 2.49 -13.68
N PHE A 34 3.77 2.80 -12.62
CA PHE A 34 4.97 3.63 -12.72
C PHE A 34 6.18 2.75 -13.01
N HIS A 35 6.93 3.10 -14.05
CA HIS A 35 8.13 2.37 -14.46
C HIS A 35 9.37 3.15 -14.06
N LEU A 36 10.13 2.57 -13.12
CA LEU A 36 11.47 3.06 -12.76
C LEU A 36 12.47 2.58 -13.81
N ASN A 37 13.44 3.44 -14.15
CA ASN A 37 14.65 2.96 -14.81
C ASN A 37 15.62 2.33 -13.80
N GLU A 38 16.64 1.62 -14.27
CA GLU A 38 17.60 0.88 -13.42
C GLU A 38 18.23 1.76 -12.33
N LYS A 39 18.59 3.01 -12.68
CA LYS A 39 19.19 3.95 -11.73
C LYS A 39 18.19 4.38 -10.66
N GLU A 40 16.95 4.69 -11.05
CA GLU A 40 15.89 5.06 -10.11
C GLU A 40 15.55 3.90 -9.17
N GLU A 41 15.52 2.67 -9.68
CA GLU A 41 15.30 1.49 -8.84
C GLU A 41 16.41 1.32 -7.79
N GLU A 42 17.68 1.44 -8.19
CA GLU A 42 18.82 1.39 -7.25
C GLU A 42 18.74 2.48 -6.17
N GLU A 43 18.31 3.69 -6.52
CA GLU A 43 18.18 4.81 -5.59
C GLU A 43 16.96 4.68 -4.66
N MET A 44 15.83 4.18 -5.17
CA MET A 44 14.58 4.08 -4.40
C MET A 44 14.48 2.81 -3.56
N GLN A 45 15.12 1.72 -3.95
CA GLN A 45 15.04 0.45 -3.24
C GLN A 45 15.47 0.54 -1.76
N PRO A 46 16.58 1.21 -1.40
CA PRO A 46 16.93 1.41 0.00
C PRO A 46 15.87 2.18 0.79
N TYR A 47 15.21 3.15 0.17
CA TYR A 47 14.16 3.95 0.80
C TYR A 47 12.95 3.08 1.15
N PHE A 48 12.39 2.37 0.17
CA PHE A 48 11.21 1.51 0.36
C PHE A 48 11.47 0.30 1.26
N LEU A 49 12.68 -0.27 1.22
CA LEU A 49 13.02 -1.45 2.04
C LEU A 49 13.51 -1.09 3.45
N SER A 50 13.80 0.19 3.73
CA SER A 50 14.30 0.61 5.04
C SER A 50 13.38 0.27 6.23
N PRO A 51 12.04 0.35 6.14
CA PRO A 51 11.15 0.03 7.26
C PRO A 51 11.25 -1.43 7.68
N PHE A 52 11.39 -2.35 6.72
CA PHE A 52 11.50 -3.79 6.96
C PHE A 52 12.81 -4.21 7.64
N LYS A 53 13.84 -3.36 7.62
CA LYS A 53 15.12 -3.59 8.32
C LYS A 53 15.09 -3.12 9.78
N LYS A 54 14.28 -2.10 10.09
CA LYS A 54 14.32 -1.38 11.38
C LYS A 54 13.19 -1.77 12.33
N ASN A 55 11.98 -2.01 11.81
CA ASN A 55 10.76 -2.19 12.61
C ASN A 55 10.10 -3.54 12.30
N LEU A 56 10.66 -4.63 12.80
CA LEU A 56 10.07 -5.98 12.67
C LEU A 56 9.06 -6.25 13.79
N GLU A 57 8.05 -5.39 13.92
CA GLU A 57 6.85 -5.74 14.67
C GLU A 57 5.94 -6.54 13.73
N TYR A 58 5.55 -7.74 14.16
CA TYR A 58 4.65 -8.58 13.39
C TYR A 58 3.22 -8.18 13.71
N PHE A 59 2.50 -7.76 12.68
CA PHE A 59 1.07 -7.55 12.74
C PHE A 59 0.37 -8.68 11.98
N GLN A 60 -0.82 -9.02 12.44
CA GLN A 60 -1.70 -9.96 11.75
C GLN A 60 -3.02 -9.27 11.46
N PHE A 61 -3.64 -9.60 10.33
CA PHE A 61 -4.99 -9.15 10.06
C PHE A 61 -5.94 -9.71 11.11
N THR A 62 -6.88 -8.87 11.54
CA THR A 62 -7.93 -9.26 12.48
C THR A 62 -9.24 -8.61 12.06
N HIS A 63 -10.34 -9.16 12.55
CA HIS A 63 -11.67 -8.56 12.41
C HIS A 63 -12.51 -8.85 13.64
N TYR A 64 -13.37 -7.91 14.04
CA TYR A 64 -14.14 -8.00 15.29
C TYR A 64 -15.13 -9.18 15.31
N THR A 65 -15.60 -9.63 14.15
CA THR A 65 -16.50 -10.79 14.01
C THR A 65 -15.79 -12.15 14.09
N LYS A 66 -14.45 -12.18 14.27
CA LYS A 66 -13.57 -13.36 14.14
C LYS A 66 -13.49 -13.98 12.74
N ASP A 67 -14.38 -13.62 11.83
CA ASP A 67 -14.27 -13.98 10.41
C ASP A 67 -13.39 -12.96 9.68
N ILE A 68 -12.21 -13.43 9.26
CA ILE A 68 -11.17 -12.61 8.63
C ILE A 68 -11.56 -12.09 7.24
N ASN A 69 -12.53 -12.74 6.57
CA ASN A 69 -12.96 -12.34 5.22
C ASN A 69 -13.64 -10.96 5.21
N PHE A 70 -14.04 -10.44 6.38
CA PHE A 70 -14.55 -9.08 6.53
C PHE A 70 -13.45 -8.02 6.70
N ASN A 71 -12.18 -8.42 6.85
CA ASN A 71 -11.08 -7.48 6.79
C ASN A 71 -10.78 -7.14 5.32
N ILE A 72 -11.06 -5.89 4.93
CA ILE A 72 -10.94 -5.43 3.55
C ILE A 72 -9.52 -5.61 3.01
N LEU A 73 -8.49 -5.23 3.78
CA LEU A 73 -7.09 -5.36 3.34
C LEU A 73 -6.68 -6.82 3.19
N TYR A 74 -7.12 -7.71 4.09
CA TYR A 74 -6.90 -9.14 3.93
C TYR A 74 -7.50 -9.66 2.62
N SER A 75 -8.75 -9.32 2.33
CA SER A 75 -9.42 -9.74 1.10
C SER A 75 -8.74 -9.19 -0.14
N LEU A 76 -8.32 -7.91 -0.14
CA LEU A 76 -7.54 -7.33 -1.25
C LEU A 76 -6.19 -8.04 -1.43
N CYS A 77 -5.47 -8.34 -0.35
CA CYS A 77 -4.23 -9.11 -0.41
C CYS A 77 -4.45 -10.50 -0.98
N LYS A 78 -5.54 -11.18 -0.58
CA LYS A 78 -5.90 -12.49 -1.13
C LYS A 78 -6.15 -12.37 -2.64
N ASP A 79 -6.96 -11.40 -3.05
CA ASP A 79 -7.33 -11.21 -4.46
C ASP A 79 -6.12 -10.98 -5.38
N ILE A 80 -5.12 -10.19 -4.94
CA ILE A 80 -3.89 -9.93 -5.73
C ILE A 80 -2.95 -11.14 -5.76
N PHE A 81 -2.91 -11.97 -4.69
CA PHE A 81 -2.11 -13.21 -4.70
C PHE A 81 -2.78 -14.36 -5.46
N GLU A 82 -4.10 -14.32 -5.62
CA GLU A 82 -4.88 -15.24 -6.45
C GLU A 82 -5.03 -14.75 -7.91
N ASP A 83 -4.36 -13.64 -8.28
CA ASP A 83 -4.41 -13.02 -9.61
C ASP A 83 -5.84 -12.68 -10.09
N THR A 84 -6.75 -12.39 -9.17
CA THR A 84 -8.15 -12.06 -9.47
C THR A 84 -8.39 -10.56 -9.70
N ILE A 85 -7.42 -9.73 -9.32
CA ILE A 85 -7.37 -8.29 -9.58
C ILE A 85 -5.96 -7.89 -10.04
N ASP A 86 -5.84 -6.86 -10.87
CA ASP A 86 -4.55 -6.31 -11.25
C ASP A 86 -3.97 -5.38 -10.16
N PHE A 87 -2.69 -5.04 -10.27
CA PHE A 87 -1.99 -4.25 -9.27
C PHE A 87 -2.48 -2.81 -9.16
N VAL A 88 -2.89 -2.18 -10.26
CA VAL A 88 -3.43 -0.81 -10.25
C VAL A 88 -4.78 -0.82 -9.54
N SER A 89 -5.67 -1.76 -9.90
CA SER A 89 -6.95 -1.95 -9.22
C SER A 89 -6.79 -2.28 -7.73
N PHE A 90 -5.82 -3.11 -7.36
CA PHE A 90 -5.49 -3.38 -5.96
C PHE A 90 -5.08 -2.10 -5.24
N SER A 91 -4.14 -1.35 -5.82
CA SER A 91 -3.61 -0.12 -5.24
C SER A 91 -4.69 0.95 -5.06
N ASP A 92 -5.54 1.18 -6.06
CA ASP A 92 -6.65 2.13 -5.98
C ASP A 92 -7.65 1.75 -4.87
N LYS A 93 -7.97 0.46 -4.72
CA LYS A 93 -8.86 0.00 -3.63
C LYS A 93 -8.22 0.15 -2.25
N VAL A 94 -6.90 0.00 -2.14
CA VAL A 94 -6.17 0.27 -0.88
C VAL A 94 -6.23 1.76 -0.56
N LEU A 95 -6.02 2.64 -1.55
CA LEU A 95 -6.14 4.09 -1.39
C LEU A 95 -7.53 4.50 -0.94
N ASP A 96 -8.58 3.95 -1.55
CA ASP A 96 -9.98 4.18 -1.14
C ASP A 96 -10.21 3.76 0.32
N HIS A 97 -9.73 2.58 0.69
CA HIS A 97 -9.85 2.10 2.06
C HIS A 97 -9.13 3.04 3.05
N LEU A 98 -7.92 3.49 2.71
CA LEU A 98 -7.15 4.42 3.52
C LEU A 98 -7.88 5.76 3.69
N PHE A 99 -8.40 6.31 2.59
CA PHE A 99 -9.16 7.56 2.59
C PHE A 99 -10.43 7.45 3.46
N GLU A 100 -11.17 6.35 3.34
CA GLU A 100 -12.38 6.10 4.14
C GLU A 100 -12.12 5.85 5.62
N ARG A 101 -10.92 5.36 5.97
CA ARG A 101 -10.53 5.14 7.38
C ARG A 101 -9.81 6.33 8.01
N SER A 102 -9.28 7.25 7.21
CA SER A 102 -8.55 8.45 7.66
C SER A 102 -9.49 9.57 8.14
N ASN A 103 -10.23 9.29 9.21
CA ASN A 103 -11.30 10.17 9.71
C ASN A 103 -10.87 11.16 10.80
N HIS A 104 -9.56 11.39 10.98
CA HIS A 104 -9.06 12.33 11.98
C HIS A 104 -8.57 13.63 11.31
N PRO A 105 -9.00 14.82 11.77
CA PRO A 105 -8.72 16.10 11.08
C PRO A 105 -7.24 16.46 11.00
N GLN A 106 -6.39 15.88 11.85
CA GLN A 106 -4.94 16.10 11.82
C GLN A 106 -4.17 15.14 10.91
N ILE A 107 -4.83 14.13 10.31
CA ILE A 107 -4.18 13.29 9.31
C ILE A 107 -3.92 14.15 8.08
N LYS A 108 -2.66 14.21 7.67
CA LYS A 108 -2.24 14.95 6.48
C LYS A 108 -2.58 14.12 5.23
N ASN A 109 -2.83 14.84 4.14
CA ASN A 109 -2.76 14.26 2.81
C ASN A 109 -1.30 13.90 2.48
N GLY A 110 -1.10 13.07 1.46
CA GLY A 110 0.25 12.65 1.11
C GLY A 110 0.30 11.61 0.00
N GLU A 111 1.52 11.39 -0.48
CA GLU A 111 1.83 10.39 -1.48
C GLU A 111 1.67 8.97 -0.92
N ILE A 112 1.13 8.09 -1.75
CA ILE A 112 1.00 6.66 -1.49
C ILE A 112 1.75 5.92 -2.60
N PHE A 113 2.58 4.96 -2.17
CA PHE A 113 3.43 4.12 -3.01
C PHE A 113 3.30 2.67 -2.57
#